data_AF-A0A377JFZ0-F1
#
_entry.id   AF-A0A377JFZ0-F1
#
_cell.length_a   1.000
_cell.length_b   1.000
_cell.length_c   1.000
_cell.angle_alpha   90.00
_cell.angle_beta   90.00
_cell.angle_gamma   90.00
#
_symmetry.space_group_name_H-M   'P 1'
#
loop_
_entity.id
_entity.type
_entity.pdbx_description
1 polymer ?
#
loop_
_entity_poly.entity_id
_entity_poly.type
_entity_poly.pdbx_seq_one_letter_code
_entity_poly.pdbx_strand_id
1 'polypeptide(L)'
;MQINFTQIFQDSLNFMRNQRKTVLLFVGIFIISQLINALVSVPMPSLGDNPNPSQQDIIDALSKVEPTALIGSFLFQQLLMSFIATFGIATIHHISLQNENPINQGLMLTLRRFLGVVVLDIFMSLPLLFGIADVMSSFLSKNALSPLAFVSMVFGLFFFVRLCLSPVHYIAANQSIGQSALQVWRAGIKRNGLLIIYALLTYLLLPLVVNTIGALLGSSFLSAIVGILAALFQMFILVFTYRFYSLFMKA
;
A
#
# COMPACT_ATOMS: atom_id res chain seq x y z
N MET A 1 -4.33 -21.75 16.12
CA MET A 1 -4.04 -20.62 17.04
C MET A 1 -5.07 -19.52 16.81
N GLN A 2 -5.63 -18.91 17.87
CA GLN A 2 -6.46 -17.70 17.71
C GLN A 2 -5.54 -16.51 17.46
N ILE A 3 -5.76 -15.79 16.36
CA ILE A 3 -5.00 -14.59 16.01
C ILE A 3 -5.58 -13.41 16.79
N ASN A 4 -4.78 -12.77 17.63
CA ASN A 4 -5.17 -11.61 18.42
C ASN A 4 -4.50 -10.33 17.85
N PHE A 5 -5.31 -9.46 17.26
CA PHE A 5 -4.83 -8.22 16.65
C PHE A 5 -4.20 -7.24 17.66
N THR A 6 -4.69 -7.20 18.90
CA THR A 6 -4.11 -6.37 19.97
C THR A 6 -2.69 -6.82 20.29
N GLN A 7 -2.47 -8.13 20.35
CA GLN A 7 -1.14 -8.68 20.56
C GLN A 7 -0.20 -8.35 19.39
N ILE A 8 -0.66 -8.51 18.15
CA ILE A 8 0.14 -8.14 16.96
C ILE A 8 0.51 -6.66 17.00
N PHE A 9 -0.44 -5.79 17.38
CA PHE A 9 -0.20 -4.36 17.51
C PHE A 9 0.89 -4.05 18.54
N GLN A 10 0.79 -4.64 19.73
CA GLN A 10 1.79 -4.49 20.80
C GLN A 10 3.16 -5.02 20.38
N ASP A 11 3.20 -6.20 19.74
CA ASP A 11 4.44 -6.81 19.26
C ASP A 11 5.09 -5.98 18.16
N SER A 12 4.30 -5.32 17.31
CA SER A 12 4.79 -4.37 16.29
C SER A 12 5.41 -3.13 16.94
N LEU A 13 4.77 -2.56 17.96
CA LEU A 13 5.36 -1.44 18.71
C LEU A 13 6.65 -1.84 19.44
N ASN A 14 6.65 -3.01 20.07
CA ASN A 14 7.83 -3.56 20.75
C ASN A 14 8.98 -3.78 19.76
N PHE A 15 8.68 -4.29 18.56
CA PHE A 15 9.67 -4.39 17.48
C PHE A 15 10.26 -3.03 17.15
N MET A 16 9.41 -2.02 16.91
CA MET A 16 9.90 -0.71 16.54
C MET A 16 10.78 -0.09 17.62
N ARG A 17 10.41 -0.28 18.90
CA ARG A 17 11.19 0.17 20.05
C ARG A 17 12.54 -0.53 20.18
N ASN A 18 12.60 -1.82 19.85
CA ASN A 18 13.81 -2.64 20.01
C ASN A 18 14.75 -2.52 18.79
N GLN A 19 14.21 -2.32 17.59
CA GLN A 19 14.96 -2.24 16.32
C GLN A 19 15.10 -0.79 15.82
N ARG A 20 15.43 0.14 16.73
CA ARG A 20 15.43 1.59 16.47
C ARG A 20 16.26 1.99 15.25
N LYS A 21 17.44 1.40 15.08
CA LYS A 21 18.34 1.73 13.96
C LYS A 21 17.67 1.44 12.62
N THR A 22 17.09 0.24 12.48
CA THR A 22 16.35 -0.15 11.25
C THR A 22 15.10 0.70 11.06
N VAL A 23 14.35 0.98 12.13
CA VAL A 23 13.17 1.84 12.05
C VAL A 23 13.53 3.23 11.56
N LEU A 24 14.55 3.87 12.15
CA LEU A 24 15.00 5.21 11.75
C LEU A 24 15.48 5.24 10.30
N LEU A 25 16.18 4.20 9.85
CA LEU A 25 16.58 4.06 8.44
C LEU A 25 15.36 4.07 7.52
N PHE A 26 14.37 3.19 7.75
CA PHE A 26 13.20 3.11 6.88
C PHE A 26 12.30 4.33 6.98
N VAL A 27 12.15 4.94 8.16
CA VAL A 27 11.48 6.23 8.31
C VAL A 27 12.18 7.30 7.47
N GLY A 28 13.52 7.36 7.52
CA GLY A 28 14.30 8.26 6.66
C GLY A 28 14.07 8.00 5.17
N ILE A 29 14.08 6.73 4.75
CA ILE A 29 13.78 6.34 3.36
C ILE A 29 12.37 6.78 2.95
N PHE A 30 11.35 6.59 3.81
CA PHE A 30 9.98 7.02 3.52
C PHE A 30 9.86 8.55 3.45
N ILE A 31 10.57 9.30 4.28
CA ILE A 31 10.59 10.77 4.20
C ILE A 31 11.21 11.21 2.87
N ILE A 32 12.35 10.65 2.50
CA ILE A 32 13.01 10.95 1.22
C ILE A 32 12.09 10.59 0.04
N SER A 33 11.42 9.44 0.10
CA SER A 33 10.46 9.03 -0.93
C SER A 33 9.27 9.99 -1.03
N GLN A 34 8.77 10.52 0.09
CA GLN A 34 7.70 11.52 0.06
C GLN A 34 8.16 12.81 -0.64
N LEU A 35 9.40 13.25 -0.39
CA LEU A 35 9.98 14.42 -1.08
C LEU A 35 10.14 14.16 -2.58
N ILE A 36 10.64 12.99 -2.97
CA ILE A 36 10.74 12.58 -4.38
C ILE A 36 9.35 12.57 -5.02
N ASN A 37 8.34 12.01 -4.34
CA ASN A 37 6.97 11.96 -4.86
C ASN A 37 6.41 13.37 -5.08
N ALA A 38 6.67 14.32 -4.18
CA ALA A 38 6.24 15.71 -4.35
C ALA A 38 6.95 16.44 -5.50
N LEU A 39 8.19 16.04 -5.84
CA LEU A 39 8.93 16.59 -6.98
C LEU A 39 8.48 16.01 -8.32
N VAL A 40 8.10 14.72 -8.35
CA VAL A 40 7.71 14.00 -9.56
C VAL A 40 6.19 14.11 -9.81
N SER A 41 5.40 14.50 -8.82
CA SER A 41 3.94 14.65 -8.96
C SER A 41 3.59 15.72 -9.98
N VAL A 42 2.69 15.39 -10.91
CA VAL A 42 2.11 16.37 -11.83
C VAL A 42 1.17 17.28 -11.03
N PRO A 43 1.36 18.61 -11.04
CA PRO A 43 0.47 19.53 -10.36
C PRO A 43 -0.95 19.39 -10.93
N MET A 44 -1.91 19.09 -10.05
CA MET A 44 -3.31 19.10 -10.46
C MET A 44 -3.76 20.56 -10.66
N PRO A 45 -4.42 20.88 -11.78
CA PRO A 45 -4.91 22.23 -12.03
C PRO A 45 -5.93 22.62 -10.96
N SER A 46 -5.74 23.81 -10.40
CA SER A 46 -6.67 24.38 -9.43
C SER A 46 -7.98 24.75 -10.14
N LEU A 47 -9.11 24.44 -9.50
CA LEU A 47 -10.44 24.86 -9.96
C LEU A 47 -10.73 26.34 -9.66
N GLY A 48 -9.73 27.10 -9.19
CA GLY A 48 -9.86 28.49 -8.74
C GLY A 48 -10.66 28.61 -7.43
N ASP A 49 -10.95 29.84 -7.01
CA ASP A 49 -11.77 30.14 -5.82
C ASP A 49 -13.28 29.93 -6.07
N ASN A 50 -13.67 28.99 -6.95
CA ASN A 50 -15.07 28.67 -7.16
C ASN A 50 -15.54 27.70 -6.06
N PRO A 51 -16.42 28.10 -5.14
CA PRO A 51 -16.87 27.25 -4.04
C PRO A 51 -17.74 26.07 -4.50
N ASN A 52 -18.30 26.12 -5.73
CA ASN A 52 -19.07 25.04 -6.35
C ASN A 52 -18.66 24.87 -7.82
N PRO A 53 -17.50 24.25 -8.10
CA PRO A 53 -17.06 24.01 -9.47
C PRO A 53 -18.07 23.11 -10.18
N SER A 54 -18.48 23.49 -11.40
CA SER A 54 -19.33 22.63 -12.20
C SER A 54 -18.52 21.43 -12.69
N GLN A 55 -19.20 20.33 -13.01
CA GLN A 55 -18.56 19.14 -13.57
C GLN A 55 -17.80 19.46 -14.88
N GLN A 56 -18.28 20.45 -15.64
CA GLN A 56 -17.62 20.91 -16.87
C GLN A 56 -16.28 21.61 -16.54
N ASP A 57 -16.22 22.38 -15.46
CA ASP A 57 -14.98 23.03 -15.00
C ASP A 57 -13.94 21.99 -14.55
N ILE A 58 -14.40 20.89 -13.95
CA ILE A 58 -13.55 19.76 -13.56
C ILE A 58 -12.98 19.06 -14.80
N ILE A 59 -13.82 18.80 -15.81
CA ILE A 59 -13.38 18.17 -17.06
C ILE A 59 -12.39 19.09 -17.80
N ASP A 60 -12.67 20.39 -17.87
CA ASP A 60 -11.79 21.36 -18.53
C ASP A 60 -10.44 21.46 -17.80
N ALA A 61 -10.44 21.47 -16.47
CA ALA A 61 -9.22 21.42 -15.67
C ALA A 61 -8.43 20.13 -15.94
N LEU A 62 -9.07 18.96 -15.88
CA LEU A 62 -8.42 17.67 -16.15
C LEU A 62 -7.87 17.56 -17.57
N SER A 63 -8.52 18.19 -18.55
CA SER A 63 -8.04 18.17 -19.95
C SER A 63 -6.69 18.87 -20.15
N LYS A 64 -6.31 19.78 -19.23
CA LYS A 64 -5.02 20.48 -19.22
C LYS A 64 -3.89 19.63 -18.65
N VAL A 65 -4.20 18.49 -18.03
CA VAL A 65 -3.20 17.56 -17.49
C VAL A 65 -2.72 16.65 -18.60
N GLU A 66 -1.41 16.63 -18.85
CA GLU A 66 -0.83 15.70 -19.81
C GLU A 66 -1.00 14.24 -19.31
N PRO A 67 -1.81 13.40 -20.00
CA PRO A 67 -2.15 12.07 -19.48
C PRO A 67 -0.93 11.15 -19.33
N THR A 68 0.03 11.25 -20.26
CA THR A 68 1.29 10.51 -20.25
C THR A 68 2.15 10.85 -19.04
N ALA A 69 2.27 12.15 -18.71
CA ALA A 69 3.01 12.59 -17.53
C ALA A 69 2.32 12.13 -16.23
N LEU A 70 0.99 12.21 -16.16
CA LEU A 70 0.21 11.78 -15.01
C LEU A 70 0.38 10.28 -14.74
N ILE A 71 0.18 9.45 -15.78
CA ILE A 71 0.33 7.99 -15.69
C ILE A 71 1.78 7.63 -15.35
N GLY A 72 2.75 8.27 -16.01
CA GLY A 72 4.18 8.05 -15.74
C GLY A 72 4.56 8.36 -14.30
N SER A 73 4.10 9.51 -13.78
CA SER A 73 4.31 9.92 -12.38
C SER A 73 3.68 8.93 -11.40
N PHE A 74 2.42 8.55 -11.63
CA PHE A 74 1.72 7.56 -10.79
C PHE A 74 2.45 6.21 -10.77
N LEU A 75 2.82 5.67 -11.93
CA LEU A 75 3.53 4.39 -12.02
C LEU A 75 4.89 4.45 -11.34
N PHE A 76 5.64 5.54 -11.52
CA PHE A 76 6.92 5.73 -10.85
C PHE A 76 6.76 5.74 -9.33
N GLN A 77 5.82 6.52 -8.80
CA GLN A 77 5.55 6.59 -7.37
C GLN A 77 5.11 5.23 -6.80
N GLN A 78 4.23 4.51 -7.51
CA GLN A 78 3.75 3.20 -7.10
C GLN A 78 4.89 2.17 -7.07
N LEU A 79 5.77 2.18 -8.07
CA LEU A 79 6.92 1.28 -8.12
C LEU A 79 7.95 1.61 -7.03
N LEU A 80 8.23 2.89 -6.79
CA LEU A 80 9.12 3.34 -5.73
C LEU A 80 8.60 2.89 -4.35
N MET A 81 7.32 3.13 -4.08
CA MET A 81 6.69 2.73 -2.81
C MET A 81 6.63 1.20 -2.65
N SER A 82 6.29 0.46 -3.71
CA SER A 82 6.32 -1.01 -3.70
C SER A 82 7.73 -1.55 -3.46
N PHE A 83 8.76 -0.92 -4.05
CA PHE A 83 10.16 -1.31 -3.82
C PHE A 83 10.57 -1.10 -2.36
N ILE A 84 10.29 0.07 -1.79
CA ILE A 84 10.61 0.38 -0.39
C ILE A 84 9.85 -0.55 0.56
N ALA A 85 8.56 -0.82 0.29
CA ALA A 85 7.76 -1.75 1.08
C ALA A 85 8.33 -3.18 1.02
N THR A 86 8.67 -3.66 -0.17
CA THR A 86 9.31 -4.97 -0.38
C THR A 86 10.63 -5.06 0.40
N PHE A 87 11.45 -4.01 0.31
CA PHE A 87 12.71 -3.92 1.03
C PHE A 87 12.54 -3.93 2.55
N GLY A 88 11.55 -3.19 3.05
CA GLY A 88 11.20 -3.19 4.46
C GLY A 88 10.74 -4.56 4.95
N ILE A 89 9.83 -5.21 4.23
CA ILE A 89 9.36 -6.56 4.57
C ILE A 89 10.50 -7.58 4.54
N ALA A 90 11.34 -7.56 3.51
CA ALA A 90 12.49 -8.46 3.39
C ALA A 90 13.49 -8.26 4.55
N THR A 91 13.75 -7.01 4.93
CA THR A 91 14.64 -6.69 6.07
C THR A 91 14.03 -7.17 7.39
N ILE A 92 12.74 -6.92 7.63
CA ILE A 92 12.03 -7.40 8.83
C ILE A 92 12.04 -8.93 8.89
N HIS A 93 11.89 -9.60 7.73
CA HIS A 93 12.00 -11.05 7.63
C HIS A 93 13.35 -11.56 8.12
N HIS A 94 14.45 -10.99 7.64
CA HIS A 94 15.79 -11.36 8.09
C HIS A 94 16.06 -11.02 9.56
N ILE A 95 15.54 -9.90 10.08
CA ILE A 95 15.62 -9.58 11.52
C ILE A 95 14.88 -10.64 12.35
N SER A 96 13.70 -11.06 11.89
CA SER A 96 12.91 -12.09 12.57
C SER A 96 13.58 -13.47 12.57
N LEU A 97 14.51 -13.72 11.63
CA LEU A 97 15.33 -14.93 11.58
C LEU A 97 16.65 -14.79 12.35
N GLN A 98 16.91 -13.63 12.98
CA GLN A 98 18.16 -13.32 13.68
C GLN A 98 19.41 -13.40 12.78
N ASN A 99 19.26 -13.12 11.48
CA ASN A 99 20.38 -13.13 10.55
C ASN A 99 21.35 -11.97 10.81
N GLU A 100 22.62 -12.20 10.52
CA GLU A 100 23.65 -11.16 10.45
C GLU A 100 23.42 -10.26 9.22
N ASN A 101 23.58 -8.95 9.37
CA ASN A 101 23.41 -7.95 8.31
C ASN A 101 22.05 -7.99 7.56
N PRO A 102 20.92 -7.84 8.29
CA PRO A 102 19.59 -7.98 7.71
C PRO A 102 19.26 -6.95 6.62
N ILE A 103 19.92 -5.77 6.65
CA ILE A 103 19.71 -4.71 5.65
C ILE A 103 20.25 -5.13 4.28
N ASN A 104 21.50 -5.59 4.21
CA ASN A 104 22.10 -5.98 2.93
C ASN A 104 21.40 -7.22 2.35
N GLN A 105 21.08 -8.19 3.20
CA GLN A 105 20.34 -9.38 2.79
C GLN A 105 18.92 -9.02 2.32
N GLY A 106 18.23 -8.13 3.04
CA GLY A 106 16.92 -7.62 2.65
C GLY A 106 16.94 -6.91 1.29
N LEU A 107 17.97 -6.11 1.02
CA LEU A 107 18.13 -5.41 -0.26
C LEU A 107 18.38 -6.41 -1.40
N MET A 108 19.29 -7.38 -1.19
CA MET A 108 19.59 -8.42 -2.17
C MET A 108 18.35 -9.27 -2.50
N LEU A 109 17.59 -9.66 -1.47
CA LEU A 109 16.34 -10.39 -1.64
C LEU A 109 15.31 -9.57 -2.42
N THR A 110 15.23 -8.27 -2.14
CA THR A 110 14.34 -7.34 -2.85
C THR A 110 14.72 -7.24 -4.31
N LEU A 111 15.98 -6.94 -4.64
CA LEU A 111 16.44 -6.84 -6.02
C LEU A 111 16.13 -8.11 -6.82
N ARG A 112 16.31 -9.29 -6.20
CA ARG A 112 16.02 -10.57 -6.85
C ARG A 112 14.54 -10.84 -7.08
N ARG A 113 13.66 -10.35 -6.19
CA ARG A 113 12.24 -10.77 -6.15
C ARG A 113 11.25 -9.65 -6.44
N PHE A 114 11.70 -8.41 -6.58
CA PHE A 114 10.85 -7.26 -6.75
C PHE A 114 9.91 -7.38 -7.95
N LEU A 115 10.39 -7.85 -9.10
CA LEU A 115 9.51 -8.06 -10.27
C LEU A 115 8.37 -9.04 -9.98
N GLY A 116 8.62 -10.10 -9.20
CA GLY A 116 7.56 -11.03 -8.80
C GLY A 116 6.54 -10.41 -7.85
N VAL A 117 6.98 -9.49 -6.98
CA VAL A 117 6.08 -8.68 -6.13
C VAL A 117 5.21 -7.76 -6.98
N VAL A 118 5.80 -7.04 -7.93
CA VAL A 118 5.05 -6.16 -8.85
C VAL A 118 4.00 -6.93 -9.64
N VAL A 119 4.33 -8.12 -10.14
CA VAL A 119 3.36 -8.99 -10.85
C VAL A 119 2.21 -9.40 -9.93
N LEU A 120 2.48 -9.75 -8.68
CA LEU A 120 1.44 -10.10 -7.70
C LEU A 120 0.58 -8.88 -7.35
N ASP A 121 1.19 -7.71 -7.18
CA ASP A 121 0.49 -6.46 -6.87
C ASP A 121 -0.46 -6.05 -7.99
N ILE A 122 -0.01 -6.16 -9.26
CA ILE A 122 -0.85 -5.93 -10.44
C ILE A 122 -1.98 -6.95 -10.46
N PHE A 123 -1.67 -8.24 -10.32
CA PHE A 123 -2.66 -9.31 -10.42
C PHE A 123 -3.77 -9.18 -9.35
N MET A 124 -3.40 -8.84 -8.10
CA MET A 124 -4.38 -8.69 -7.02
C MET A 124 -5.26 -7.43 -7.17
N SER A 125 -4.74 -6.37 -7.79
CA SER A 125 -5.43 -5.07 -7.92
C SER A 125 -6.20 -4.93 -9.23
N LEU A 126 -5.90 -5.76 -10.23
CA LEU A 126 -6.46 -5.67 -11.59
C LEU A 126 -8.00 -5.58 -11.64
N PRO A 127 -8.76 -6.47 -10.97
CA PRO A 127 -10.23 -6.40 -11.06
C PRO A 127 -10.79 -5.16 -10.36
N LEU A 128 -10.10 -4.67 -9.33
CA LEU A 128 -10.49 -3.42 -8.66
C LEU A 128 -10.20 -2.20 -9.55
N LEU A 129 -9.07 -2.19 -10.25
CA LEU A 129 -8.70 -1.13 -11.20
C LEU A 129 -9.72 -1.01 -12.35
N PHE A 130 -10.20 -2.14 -12.89
CA PHE A 130 -11.27 -2.12 -13.89
C PHE A 130 -12.55 -1.48 -13.36
N GLY A 131 -12.96 -1.81 -12.13
CA GLY A 131 -14.13 -1.22 -11.50
C GLY A 131 -13.99 0.29 -11.30
N ILE A 132 -12.83 0.74 -10.81
CA ILE A 132 -12.53 2.16 -10.60
C ILE A 132 -12.48 2.93 -11.92
N ALA A 133 -11.87 2.36 -12.96
CA ALA A 133 -11.77 2.99 -14.27
C ALA A 133 -13.16 3.26 -14.87
N ASP A 134 -14.09 2.30 -14.72
CA ASP A 134 -15.46 2.43 -15.23
C ASP A 134 -16.31 3.40 -14.40
N VAL A 135 -16.10 3.45 -13.07
CA VAL A 135 -16.70 4.48 -12.20
C VAL A 135 -16.24 5.88 -12.64
N MET A 136 -14.94 6.04 -12.89
CA MET A 136 -14.36 7.32 -13.30
C MET A 136 -14.86 7.73 -14.69
N SER A 137 -14.91 6.79 -15.66
CA SER A 137 -15.42 7.07 -17.00
C SER A 137 -16.90 7.45 -16.97
N SER A 138 -17.72 6.74 -16.19
CA SER A 138 -19.15 7.01 -16.02
C SER A 138 -19.39 8.37 -15.38
N PHE A 139 -18.59 8.70 -14.35
CA PHE A 139 -18.62 10.03 -13.74
C PHE A 139 -18.30 11.12 -14.75
N LEU A 140 -17.24 10.99 -15.56
CA LEU A 140 -16.85 12.00 -16.54
C LEU A 140 -17.84 12.12 -17.72
N SER A 141 -18.45 11.01 -18.14
CA SER A 141 -19.34 10.96 -19.31
C SER A 141 -20.83 11.18 -18.99
N LYS A 142 -21.19 11.39 -17.72
CA LYS A 142 -22.59 11.43 -17.22
C LYS A 142 -23.39 10.18 -17.57
N ASN A 143 -22.70 9.06 -17.77
CA ASN A 143 -23.34 7.78 -18.03
C ASN A 143 -23.76 7.11 -16.72
N ALA A 144 -24.82 6.30 -16.80
CA ALA A 144 -25.21 5.44 -15.69
C ALA A 144 -24.06 4.48 -15.38
N LEU A 145 -23.84 4.22 -14.08
CA LEU A 145 -22.83 3.27 -13.64
C LEU A 145 -23.14 1.89 -14.24
N SER A 146 -22.17 1.31 -14.93
CA SER A 146 -22.33 -0.03 -15.50
C SER A 146 -22.56 -1.06 -14.38
N PRO A 147 -23.52 -1.97 -14.52
CA PRO A 147 -23.62 -3.14 -13.63
C PRO A 147 -22.32 -3.95 -13.56
N LEU A 148 -21.52 -3.93 -14.64
CA LEU A 148 -20.21 -4.59 -14.70
C LEU A 148 -19.20 -3.90 -13.78
N ALA A 149 -19.22 -2.57 -13.63
CA ALA A 149 -18.36 -1.83 -12.71
C ALA A 149 -18.57 -2.31 -11.27
N PHE A 150 -19.83 -2.43 -10.86
CA PHE A 150 -20.19 -2.89 -9.53
C PHE A 150 -19.72 -4.31 -9.27
N VAL A 151 -19.97 -5.24 -10.21
CA VAL A 151 -19.49 -6.62 -10.12
C VAL A 151 -17.97 -6.67 -10.04
N SER A 152 -17.27 -5.88 -10.87
CA SER A 152 -15.81 -5.81 -10.87
C SER A 152 -15.25 -5.26 -9.57
N MET A 153 -15.89 -4.24 -8.96
CA MET A 153 -15.48 -3.69 -7.67
C MET A 153 -15.67 -4.69 -6.53
N VAL A 154 -16.84 -5.34 -6.44
CA VAL A 154 -17.12 -6.33 -5.39
C VAL A 154 -16.19 -7.53 -5.52
N PHE A 155 -16.07 -8.07 -6.73
CA PHE A 155 -15.17 -9.19 -7.00
C PHE A 155 -13.70 -8.80 -6.80
N GLY A 156 -13.31 -7.59 -7.22
CA GLY A 156 -11.97 -7.06 -7.02
C GLY A 156 -11.61 -6.85 -5.57
N LEU A 157 -12.52 -6.32 -4.75
CA LEU A 157 -12.30 -6.21 -3.31
C LEU A 157 -12.14 -7.59 -2.66
N PHE A 158 -13.02 -8.53 -3.02
CA PHE A 158 -12.92 -9.92 -2.54
C PHE A 158 -11.57 -10.54 -2.91
N PHE A 159 -11.16 -10.41 -4.18
CA PHE A 159 -9.91 -10.97 -4.69
C PHE A 159 -8.68 -10.31 -4.05
N PHE A 160 -8.70 -8.99 -3.92
CA PHE A 160 -7.64 -8.20 -3.28
C PHE A 160 -7.43 -8.64 -1.83
N VAL A 161 -8.51 -8.70 -1.03
CA VAL A 161 -8.42 -9.14 0.37
C VAL A 161 -7.91 -10.58 0.48
N ARG A 162 -8.29 -11.45 -0.47
CA ARG A 162 -7.85 -12.85 -0.49
C ARG A 162 -6.36 -13.00 -0.79
N LEU A 163 -5.78 -12.10 -1.57
CA LEU A 163 -4.41 -12.22 -2.06
C LEU A 163 -3.46 -11.15 -1.52
N CYS A 164 -3.90 -10.27 -0.62
CA CYS A 164 -3.09 -9.17 -0.08
C CYS A 164 -1.78 -9.60 0.62
N LEU A 165 -1.73 -10.84 1.13
CA LEU A 165 -0.51 -11.40 1.72
C LEU A 165 0.39 -12.16 0.73
N SER A 166 -0.03 -12.34 -0.52
CA SER A 166 0.72 -13.10 -1.53
C SER A 166 2.11 -12.52 -1.79
N PRO A 167 2.30 -11.19 -1.93
CA PRO A 167 3.64 -10.61 -2.08
C PRO A 167 4.55 -10.89 -0.88
N VAL A 168 4.00 -10.77 0.34
CA VAL A 168 4.74 -11.02 1.59
C VAL A 168 5.14 -12.50 1.69
N HIS A 169 4.20 -13.39 1.38
CA HIS A 169 4.44 -14.83 1.37
C HIS A 169 5.47 -15.22 0.32
N TYR A 170 5.36 -14.63 -0.87
CA TYR A 170 6.34 -14.79 -1.93
C TYR A 170 7.72 -14.46 -1.38
N ILE A 171 7.96 -13.25 -0.86
CA ILE A 171 9.25 -12.83 -0.29
C ILE A 171 9.77 -13.81 0.78
N ALA A 172 8.94 -14.20 1.74
CA ALA A 172 9.37 -14.96 2.91
C ALA A 172 9.51 -16.48 2.71
N ALA A 173 8.77 -17.10 1.77
CA ALA A 173 8.72 -18.57 1.64
C ALA A 173 9.61 -19.15 0.52
N ASN A 174 10.34 -18.31 -0.24
CA ASN A 174 11.17 -18.72 -1.38
C ASN A 174 10.47 -19.64 -2.40
N GLN A 175 9.19 -19.39 -2.68
CA GLN A 175 8.38 -20.14 -3.65
C GLN A 175 8.17 -19.37 -4.96
N SER A 176 7.64 -20.04 -5.98
CA SER A 176 7.22 -19.38 -7.22
C SER A 176 5.98 -18.50 -7.02
N ILE A 177 5.80 -17.50 -7.88
CA ILE A 177 4.72 -16.52 -7.83
C ILE A 177 3.34 -17.20 -7.67
N GLY A 178 3.03 -18.15 -8.56
CA GLY A 178 1.75 -18.85 -8.55
C GLY A 178 1.55 -19.75 -7.32
N GLN A 179 2.62 -20.40 -6.84
CA GLN A 179 2.55 -21.19 -5.61
C GLN A 179 2.27 -20.30 -4.40
N SER A 180 2.89 -19.13 -4.32
CA SER A 180 2.67 -18.20 -3.22
C SER A 180 1.23 -17.68 -3.18
N ALA A 181 0.68 -17.28 -4.32
CA ALA A 181 -0.73 -16.87 -4.41
C ALA A 181 -1.68 -18.01 -4.04
N LEU A 182 -1.44 -19.22 -4.55
CA LEU A 182 -2.26 -20.39 -4.26
C LEU A 182 -2.24 -20.78 -2.78
N GLN A 183 -1.08 -20.69 -2.12
CA GLN A 183 -0.96 -21.02 -0.70
C GLN A 183 -1.68 -20.01 0.18
N VAL A 184 -1.52 -18.71 -0.09
CA VAL A 184 -2.26 -17.66 0.64
C VAL A 184 -3.77 -17.81 0.41
N TRP A 185 -4.19 -18.07 -0.82
CA TRP A 185 -5.60 -18.34 -1.14
C TRP A 185 -6.16 -19.49 -0.30
N ARG A 186 -5.47 -20.65 -0.31
CA ARG A 186 -5.88 -21.85 0.45
C ARG A 186 -5.91 -21.58 1.95
N ALA A 187 -4.89 -20.89 2.49
CA ALA A 187 -4.84 -20.51 3.91
C ALA A 187 -6.01 -19.59 4.31
N GLY A 188 -6.46 -18.75 3.38
CA GLY A 188 -7.58 -17.84 3.58
C GLY A 188 -8.96 -18.50 3.60
N ILE A 189 -9.17 -19.67 2.99
CA ILE A 189 -10.53 -20.25 2.77
C ILE A 189 -11.37 -20.27 4.07
N LYS A 190 -10.76 -20.66 5.20
CA LYS A 190 -11.43 -20.75 6.51
C LYS A 190 -11.20 -19.53 7.41
N ARG A 191 -10.45 -18.52 6.96
CA ARG A 191 -9.95 -17.40 7.78
C ARG A 191 -10.20 -16.04 7.15
N ASN A 192 -11.23 -15.95 6.31
CA ASN A 192 -11.50 -14.74 5.53
C ASN A 192 -11.74 -13.50 6.41
N GLY A 193 -12.43 -13.67 7.55
CA GLY A 193 -12.68 -12.56 8.48
C GLY A 193 -11.40 -11.90 9.00
N LEU A 194 -10.35 -12.69 9.25
CA LEU A 194 -9.06 -12.16 9.70
C LEU A 194 -8.36 -11.37 8.59
N LEU A 195 -8.43 -11.83 7.33
CA LEU A 195 -7.89 -11.10 6.18
C LEU A 195 -8.65 -9.80 5.93
N ILE A 196 -9.98 -9.80 6.08
CA ILE A 196 -10.81 -8.59 5.96
C ILE A 196 -10.41 -7.57 7.03
N ILE A 197 -10.33 -7.98 8.31
CA ILE A 197 -9.94 -7.06 9.40
C ILE A 197 -8.53 -6.52 9.15
N TYR A 198 -7.58 -7.38 8.78
CA TYR A 198 -6.23 -6.95 8.42
C TYR A 198 -6.26 -5.92 7.28
N ALA A 199 -6.96 -6.22 6.18
CA ALA A 199 -7.00 -5.36 5.01
C ALA A 199 -7.66 -4.01 5.31
N LEU A 200 -8.72 -4.01 6.11
CA LEU A 200 -9.37 -2.78 6.58
C LEU A 200 -8.43 -1.96 7.45
N LEU A 201 -7.64 -2.59 8.32
CA LEU A 201 -6.67 -1.85 9.15
C LEU A 201 -5.56 -1.24 8.29
N THR A 202 -4.90 -2.02 7.45
CA THR A 202 -3.67 -1.58 6.75
C THR A 202 -3.92 -0.74 5.51
N TYR A 203 -4.95 -1.04 4.72
CA TYR A 203 -5.20 -0.37 3.44
C TYR A 203 -6.29 0.70 3.51
N LEU A 204 -7.09 0.74 4.59
CA LEU A 204 -8.16 1.74 4.74
C LEU A 204 -7.96 2.61 5.99
N LEU A 205 -8.02 2.04 7.19
CA LEU A 205 -8.10 2.79 8.45
C LEU A 205 -6.82 3.60 8.71
N LEU A 206 -5.64 2.97 8.65
CA LEU A 206 -4.39 3.67 8.92
C LEU A 206 -4.10 4.77 7.89
N PRO A 207 -4.24 4.53 6.56
CA PRO A 207 -4.14 5.59 5.56
C PRO A 207 -5.13 6.74 5.78
N LEU A 208 -6.38 6.42 6.14
CA LEU A 208 -7.41 7.43 6.42
C LEU A 208 -7.01 8.34 7.59
N VAL A 209 -6.47 7.76 8.67
CA VAL A 209 -5.98 8.53 9.83
C VAL A 209 -4.87 9.49 9.42
N VAL A 210 -3.88 9.02 8.66
CA VAL A 210 -2.77 9.85 8.19
C VAL A 210 -3.28 11.00 7.31
N ASN A 211 -4.16 10.71 6.34
CA ASN A 211 -4.70 11.71 5.44
C ASN A 211 -5.57 12.76 6.17
N THR A 212 -6.38 12.32 7.13
CA THR A 212 -7.25 13.23 7.92
C THR A 212 -6.42 14.15 8.81
N ILE A 213 -5.37 13.63 9.45
CA ILE A 213 -4.43 14.43 10.23
C ILE A 213 -3.72 15.46 9.33
N GLY A 214 -3.31 15.06 8.12
CA GLY A 214 -2.70 15.98 7.15
C GLY A 214 -3.64 17.11 6.72
N ALA A 215 -4.91 16.80 6.47
CA ALA A 215 -5.91 17.80 6.10
C ALA A 215 -6.19 18.80 7.25
N LEU A 216 -6.24 18.32 8.50
CA LEU A 216 -6.51 19.17 9.67
C LEU A 216 -5.36 20.12 10.03
N LEU A 217 -4.11 19.72 9.79
CA LEU A 217 -2.92 20.45 10.26
C LEU A 217 -2.37 21.50 9.28
N GLY A 218 -2.94 21.62 8.07
CA GLY A 218 -2.67 22.72 7.13
C GLY A 218 -1.27 22.73 6.50
N SER A 219 -1.04 23.69 5.58
CA SER A 219 0.13 23.78 4.67
C SER A 219 1.35 24.51 5.24
N SER A 220 1.57 24.47 6.56
CA SER A 220 2.68 25.18 7.24
C SER A 220 3.75 24.22 7.76
N PHE A 221 4.64 24.67 8.65
CA PHE A 221 5.65 23.86 9.37
C PHE A 221 5.13 22.51 9.91
N LEU A 222 3.83 22.44 10.25
CA LEU A 222 3.15 21.21 10.66
C LEU A 222 3.14 20.12 9.57
N SER A 223 3.21 20.48 8.29
CA SER A 223 3.30 19.53 7.16
C SER A 223 4.54 18.62 7.24
N ALA A 224 5.67 19.15 7.70
CA ALA A 224 6.88 18.35 7.91
C ALA A 224 6.68 17.32 9.03
N ILE A 225 6.01 17.72 10.11
CA ILE A 225 5.67 16.82 11.22
C ILE A 225 4.69 15.74 10.77
N VAL A 226 3.69 16.10 9.96
CA VAL A 226 2.76 15.13 9.34
C VAL A 226 3.50 14.14 8.44
N GLY A 227 4.47 14.59 7.64
CA GLY A 227 5.28 13.71 6.80
C GLY A 227 6.12 12.71 7.60
N ILE A 228 6.68 13.14 8.73
CA ILE A 228 7.39 12.25 9.68
C ILE A 228 6.42 11.24 10.29
N LEU A 229 5.24 11.69 10.73
CA LEU A 229 4.20 10.83 11.28
C LEU A 229 3.76 9.79 10.24
N ALA A 230 3.52 10.21 9.00
CA ALA A 230 3.17 9.34 7.89
C ALA A 230 4.24 8.27 7.63
N ALA A 231 5.53 8.66 7.64
CA ALA A 231 6.64 7.72 7.51
C ALA A 231 6.70 6.71 8.66
N LEU A 232 6.43 7.14 9.90
CA LEU A 232 6.34 6.25 11.07
C LEU A 232 5.17 5.27 10.94
N PHE A 233 4.00 5.75 10.49
CA PHE A 233 2.84 4.90 10.22
C PHE A 233 3.13 3.88 9.12
N GLN A 234 3.80 4.30 8.04
CA GLN A 234 4.17 3.38 6.97
C GLN A 234 5.12 2.28 7.46
N MET A 235 6.13 2.65 8.28
CA MET A 235 7.01 1.66 8.90
C MET A 235 6.23 0.72 9.84
N PHE A 236 5.29 1.25 10.63
CA PHE A 236 4.43 0.44 11.49
C PHE A 236 3.60 -0.56 10.68
N ILE A 237 3.00 -0.13 9.56
CA ILE A 237 2.23 -1.01 8.66
C ILE A 237 3.09 -2.16 8.14
N LEU A 238 4.35 -1.92 7.78
CA LEU A 238 5.25 -2.98 7.32
C LEU A 238 5.51 -4.03 8.42
N VAL A 239 5.83 -3.58 9.63
CA VAL A 239 6.07 -4.48 10.78
C VAL A 239 4.82 -5.27 11.11
N PHE A 240 3.67 -4.59 11.18
CA PHE A 240 2.38 -5.19 11.44
C PHE A 240 2.01 -6.23 10.37
N THR A 241 2.22 -5.90 9.10
CA THR A 241 1.98 -6.80 7.97
C THR A 241 2.82 -8.06 8.06
N TYR A 242 4.13 -7.94 8.30
CA TYR A 242 5.01 -9.10 8.41
C TYR A 242 4.63 -10.00 9.61
N ARG A 243 4.30 -9.41 10.76
CA ARG A 243 3.90 -10.16 11.96
C ARG A 243 2.56 -10.86 11.79
N PHE A 244 1.58 -10.16 11.25
CA PHE A 244 0.28 -10.75 10.91
C PHE A 244 0.45 -11.90 9.92
N TYR A 245 1.20 -11.70 8.83
CA TYR A 245 1.55 -12.73 7.88
C TYR A 245 2.17 -13.97 8.55
N SER A 246 3.17 -13.76 9.41
CA SER A 246 3.90 -14.85 10.07
C SER A 246 2.98 -15.71 10.94
N LEU A 247 2.02 -15.10 11.63
CA LEU A 247 1.02 -15.84 12.42
C LEU A 247 -0.04 -16.48 11.53
N PHE A 248 -0.48 -15.77 10.48
CA PHE A 248 -1.48 -16.24 9.55
C PHE A 248 -1.05 -17.52 8.82
N MET A 249 0.20 -17.60 8.39
CA MET A 249 0.72 -18.78 7.69
C MET A 249 1.10 -19.95 8.62
N LYS A 250 1.35 -19.69 9.91
CA LYS A 250 1.67 -20.73 10.91
C LYS A 250 0.43 -21.39 11.51
N ALA A 251 -0.70 -20.67 11.55
CA ALA A 251 -1.95 -21.13 12.14
C ALA A 251 -2.70 -22.13 11.25
#